data_AF-A0A954N5W1-F1
#
_entry.id   AF-A0A954N5W1-F1
#
_cell.length_a   1.000
_cell.length_b   1.000
_cell.length_c   1.000
_cell.angle_alpha   90.00
_cell.angle_beta   90.00
_cell.angle_gamma   90.00
#
_symmetry.space_group_name_H-M   'P 1'
#
loop_
_entity.id
_entity.type
_entity.pdbx_description
1 polymer ?
#
loop_
_entity_poly.entity_id
_entity_poly.type
_entity_poly.pdbx_seq_one_letter_code
_entity_poly.pdbx_strand_id
1 'polypeptide(L)'
;WISPRHPQIISNGPGTCPICGVTLVPATDLGFSDQPEIQGAALVVPRDAVLMTGATSVVYVETKPGRFELRRVLLGPTCGDLIAILDGVQEGEQVAERGNFLIDSQMQLAGNPSLIDPFKAVPETREELTPVMLAELEKLSPIDRELVSKQVRCPVTNLLLGSMGTPTKIEIEGQQVMICCPACEERLKKSPGNYLEKIRKGPAETDSPLTEEIKKNLAQLSEEDRMLADEQTVCPVAGLRLGSMGTPIRIDVQGRAVLICCESCRDRLLSHPDKYLKKSTPVNSNHPEESVPPLGEIQIPDPPADQIKSPSIEVRKDRRSGSTLRKVNRDTSSSGHSEGKTP
;
A
#
# COMPACT_ATOMS: atom_id res chain seq x y z
N TRP A 1 -12.13 -14.09 40.97
CA TRP A 1 -11.89 -12.84 41.72
C TRP A 1 -10.40 -12.65 41.94
N ILE A 2 -9.87 -11.46 41.71
CA ILE A 2 -8.42 -11.15 41.71
C ILE A 2 -8.15 -9.88 42.53
N SER A 3 -6.97 -9.79 43.17
CA SER A 3 -6.57 -8.57 43.86
C SER A 3 -5.92 -7.57 42.89
N PRO A 4 -6.41 -6.32 42.77
CA PRO A 4 -5.81 -5.32 41.88
C PRO A 4 -4.34 -4.97 42.21
N ARG A 5 -3.94 -5.16 43.47
CA ARG A 5 -2.57 -4.88 43.94
C ARG A 5 -1.68 -6.12 44.05
N HIS A 6 -2.28 -7.31 44.02
CA HIS A 6 -1.56 -8.59 44.09
C HIS A 6 -2.18 -9.56 43.07
N PRO A 7 -1.85 -9.43 41.77
CA PRO A 7 -2.49 -10.22 40.70
C PRO A 7 -2.35 -11.75 40.87
N GLN A 8 -1.38 -12.20 41.67
CA GLN A 8 -1.16 -13.62 41.98
C GLN A 8 -2.21 -14.19 42.95
N ILE A 9 -2.97 -13.34 43.65
CA ILE A 9 -4.05 -13.76 44.55
C ILE A 9 -5.34 -13.88 43.74
N ILE A 10 -5.73 -15.12 43.46
CA ILE A 10 -6.93 -15.50 42.73
C ILE A 10 -7.84 -16.33 43.65
N SER A 11 -9.13 -16.03 43.65
CA SER A 11 -10.16 -16.72 44.43
C SER A 11 -11.38 -17.03 43.56
N ASN A 12 -12.05 -18.13 43.85
CA ASN A 12 -13.28 -18.56 43.17
C ASN A 12 -14.51 -17.75 43.61
N GLY A 13 -14.42 -16.94 44.66
CA GLY A 13 -15.51 -16.13 45.19
C GLY A 13 -15.08 -14.75 45.70
N PRO A 14 -16.03 -13.86 45.99
CA PRO A 14 -15.75 -12.56 46.57
C PRO A 14 -15.07 -12.71 47.92
N GLY A 15 -14.19 -11.76 48.26
CA GLY A 15 -13.43 -11.79 49.50
C GLY A 15 -12.43 -10.65 49.55
N THR A 16 -11.52 -10.72 50.50
CA THR A 16 -10.45 -9.73 50.71
C THR A 16 -9.09 -10.36 50.45
N CYS A 17 -8.17 -9.57 49.89
CA CYS A 17 -6.80 -9.98 49.67
C CYS A 17 -6.11 -10.23 51.02
N PRO A 18 -5.50 -11.41 51.26
CA PRO A 18 -4.85 -11.73 52.54
C PRO A 18 -3.56 -10.94 52.77
N ILE A 19 -3.01 -10.32 51.72
CA ILE A 19 -1.76 -9.55 51.79
C ILE A 19 -2.04 -8.07 52.12
N CYS A 20 -2.99 -7.45 51.44
CA CYS A 20 -3.22 -6.00 51.55
C CYS A 20 -4.60 -5.59 52.05
N GLY A 21 -5.48 -6.55 52.35
CA GLY A 21 -6.80 -6.30 52.90
C GLY A 21 -7.81 -5.64 51.94
N VAL A 22 -7.44 -5.40 50.68
CA VAL A 22 -8.35 -4.81 49.69
C VAL A 22 -9.32 -5.86 49.18
N THR A 23 -10.58 -5.47 48.99
CA THR A 23 -11.61 -6.31 48.39
C THR A 23 -11.16 -6.80 47.01
N LEU A 24 -11.26 -8.10 46.80
CA LEU A 24 -11.03 -8.69 45.50
C LEU A 24 -12.08 -8.16 44.52
N VAL A 25 -11.69 -7.98 43.27
CA VAL A 25 -12.60 -7.60 42.19
C VAL A 25 -12.86 -8.81 41.29
N PRO A 26 -13.99 -8.87 40.57
CA PRO A 26 -14.20 -9.86 39.52
C PRO A 26 -13.01 -9.82 38.53
N ALA A 27 -12.55 -11.00 38.11
CA ALA A 27 -11.40 -11.07 37.20
C ALA A 27 -11.75 -10.47 35.82
N THR A 28 -13.02 -10.54 35.43
CA THR A 28 -13.61 -9.91 34.25
C THR A 28 -13.42 -8.39 34.22
N ASP A 29 -13.47 -7.71 35.37
CA ASP A 29 -13.32 -6.25 35.45
C ASP A 29 -11.90 -5.80 35.12
N LEU A 30 -10.92 -6.72 35.23
CA LEU A 30 -9.53 -6.52 34.84
C LEU A 30 -9.20 -7.19 33.48
N GLY A 31 -10.21 -7.63 32.74
CA GLY A 31 -10.06 -8.24 31.41
C GLY A 31 -9.67 -9.73 31.40
N PHE A 32 -9.74 -10.42 32.54
CA PHE A 32 -9.54 -11.87 32.59
C PHE A 32 -10.86 -12.61 32.38
N SER A 33 -10.87 -13.56 31.44
CA SER A 33 -12.03 -14.39 31.12
C SER A 33 -11.68 -15.86 31.28
N ASP A 34 -12.62 -16.64 31.83
CA ASP A 34 -12.50 -18.12 31.97
C ASP A 34 -12.68 -18.84 30.63
N GLN A 35 -13.21 -18.14 29.63
CA GLN A 35 -13.26 -18.58 28.25
C GLN A 35 -12.27 -17.73 27.44
N PRO A 36 -11.30 -18.33 26.72
CA PRO A 36 -10.54 -17.58 25.74
C PRO A 36 -11.53 -17.11 24.67
N GLU A 37 -11.99 -15.87 24.78
CA GLU A 37 -12.70 -15.21 23.69
C GLU A 37 -11.68 -14.95 22.59
N ILE A 38 -11.44 -15.98 21.77
CA ILE A 38 -11.03 -15.75 20.39
C ILE A 38 -12.30 -15.35 19.64
N GLN A 39 -12.86 -14.20 20.00
CA GLN A 39 -13.88 -13.55 19.19
C GLN A 39 -13.16 -12.85 18.05
N GLY A 40 -13.04 -13.54 16.94
CA GLY A 40 -12.47 -12.94 15.76
C GLY A 40 -12.16 -13.98 14.72
N ALA A 41 -12.71 -13.77 13.53
CA ALA A 41 -12.21 -14.48 12.39
C ALA A 41 -10.82 -13.91 12.05
N ALA A 42 -9.81 -14.76 12.17
CA ALA A 42 -8.42 -14.40 11.96
C ALA A 42 -8.05 -14.50 10.48
N LEU A 43 -7.22 -13.57 10.02
CA LEU A 43 -6.60 -13.66 8.70
C LEU A 43 -5.57 -14.79 8.75
N VAL A 44 -5.63 -15.73 7.81
CA VAL A 44 -4.74 -16.90 7.79
C VAL A 44 -4.05 -17.03 6.45
N VAL A 45 -2.75 -17.28 6.47
CA VAL A 45 -1.95 -17.58 5.27
C VAL A 45 -1.44 -19.02 5.33
N PRO A 46 -1.21 -19.67 4.17
CA PRO A 46 -0.46 -20.92 4.12
C PRO A 46 0.91 -20.78 4.77
N ARG A 47 1.37 -21.82 5.46
CA ARG A 47 2.70 -21.85 6.08
C ARG A 47 3.81 -21.59 5.07
N ASP A 48 3.67 -22.11 3.85
CA ASP A 48 4.66 -21.96 2.78
C ASP A 48 4.78 -20.52 2.25
N ALA A 49 3.76 -19.68 2.48
CA ALA A 49 3.78 -18.28 2.10
C ALA A 49 4.59 -17.39 3.06
N VAL A 50 4.91 -17.89 4.26
CA VAL A 50 5.62 -17.13 5.30
C VAL A 50 7.10 -17.47 5.26
N LEU A 51 7.93 -16.45 5.11
CA LEU A 51 9.37 -16.56 5.23
C LEU A 51 9.80 -16.01 6.59
N MET A 52 10.53 -16.82 7.34
CA MET A 52 10.99 -16.48 8.68
C MET A 52 12.51 -16.31 8.64
N THR A 53 13.00 -15.17 9.14
CA THR A 53 14.45 -14.93 9.31
C THR A 53 14.71 -14.41 10.71
N GLY A 54 15.24 -15.28 11.57
CA GLY A 54 15.50 -14.97 12.98
C GLY A 54 14.26 -14.44 13.70
N ALA A 55 14.24 -13.13 13.99
CA ALA A 55 13.18 -12.45 14.73
C ALA A 55 12.10 -11.80 13.84
N THR A 56 12.26 -11.80 12.52
CA THR A 56 11.30 -11.19 11.60
C THR A 56 10.61 -12.24 10.73
N SER A 57 9.34 -11.97 10.43
CA SER A 57 8.54 -12.76 9.51
C SER A 57 8.06 -11.86 8.39
N VAL A 58 8.17 -12.34 7.17
CA VAL A 58 7.83 -11.59 5.96
C VAL A 58 7.01 -12.45 5.02
N VAL A 59 6.19 -11.80 4.21
CA VAL A 59 5.38 -12.40 3.17
C VAL A 59 5.51 -11.56 1.91
N TYR A 60 5.57 -12.20 0.76
CA TYR A 60 5.49 -11.50 -0.53
C TYR A 60 4.03 -11.33 -0.94
N VAL A 61 3.57 -10.09 -1.03
CA VAL A 61 2.22 -9.74 -1.47
C VAL A 61 2.26 -9.36 -2.94
N GLU A 62 1.39 -9.96 -3.74
CA GLU A 62 1.24 -9.62 -5.15
C GLU A 62 0.35 -8.39 -5.29
N THR A 63 0.93 -7.28 -5.76
CA THR A 63 0.21 -6.01 -5.95
C THR A 63 -0.39 -5.90 -7.35
N LYS A 64 0.30 -6.47 -8.35
CA LYS A 64 -0.13 -6.59 -9.75
C LYS A 64 0.36 -7.94 -10.29
N PRO A 65 -0.25 -8.50 -11.35
CA PRO A 65 0.18 -9.78 -11.93
C PRO A 65 1.70 -9.82 -12.17
N GLY A 66 2.39 -10.71 -11.45
CA GLY A 66 3.85 -10.90 -11.52
C GLY A 66 4.71 -9.87 -10.77
N ARG A 67 4.10 -8.92 -10.04
CA ARG A 67 4.80 -7.93 -9.21
C ARG A 67 4.54 -8.17 -7.74
N PHE A 68 5.62 -8.46 -7.02
CA PHE A 68 5.59 -8.79 -5.60
C PHE A 68 6.25 -7.70 -4.76
N GLU A 69 5.70 -7.49 -3.57
CA GLU A 69 6.21 -6.57 -2.57
C GLU A 69 6.49 -7.35 -1.28
N LEU A 70 7.65 -7.13 -0.66
CA LEU A 70 7.97 -7.72 0.63
C LEU A 70 7.26 -6.95 1.72
N ARG A 71 6.48 -7.67 2.54
CA ARG A 71 5.80 -7.07 3.69
C ARG A 71 6.11 -7.82 4.97
N ARG A 72 6.44 -7.07 6.01
CA ARG A 72 6.66 -7.60 7.35
C ARG A 72 5.31 -7.92 7.98
N VAL A 73 5.21 -9.07 8.62
CA VAL A 73 3.98 -9.54 9.25
C VAL A 73 4.23 -9.94 10.70
N LEU A 74 3.21 -9.73 11.54
CA LEU A 74 3.17 -10.28 12.89
C LEU A 74 2.38 -11.59 12.86
N LEU A 75 3.07 -12.68 13.18
CA LEU A 75 2.44 -14.00 13.20
C LEU A 75 1.69 -14.22 14.51
N GLY A 76 0.57 -14.92 14.39
CA GLY A 76 -0.25 -15.43 15.48
C GLY A 76 -0.14 -16.95 15.59
N PRO A 77 -1.13 -17.62 16.21
CA PRO A 77 -1.13 -19.07 16.37
C PRO A 77 -1.13 -19.79 15.03
N THR A 78 -0.43 -20.93 14.96
CA THR A 78 -0.41 -21.82 13.81
C THR A 78 -1.44 -22.94 13.99
N CYS A 79 -2.25 -23.18 12.96
CA CYS A 79 -3.34 -24.15 12.93
C CYS A 79 -3.15 -25.10 11.74
N GLY A 80 -2.48 -26.22 11.96
CA GLY A 80 -2.13 -27.14 10.87
C GLY A 80 -1.19 -26.48 9.87
N ASP A 81 -1.59 -26.43 8.61
CA ASP A 81 -0.81 -25.84 7.50
C ASP A 81 -1.05 -24.33 7.32
N LEU A 82 -1.83 -23.71 8.21
CA LEU A 82 -2.19 -22.30 8.16
C LEU A 82 -1.61 -21.55 9.36
N ILE A 83 -1.09 -20.35 9.12
CA ILE A 83 -0.59 -19.44 10.15
C ILE A 83 -1.53 -18.23 10.22
N ALA A 84 -2.01 -17.89 11.42
CA ALA A 84 -2.75 -16.67 11.62
C ALA A 84 -1.82 -15.45 11.49
N ILE A 85 -2.25 -14.41 10.80
CA ILE A 85 -1.57 -13.11 10.76
C ILE A 85 -2.34 -12.13 11.64
N LEU A 86 -1.63 -11.55 12.61
CA LEU A 86 -2.17 -10.55 13.53
C LEU A 86 -2.05 -9.13 12.96
N ASP A 87 -0.98 -8.87 12.21
CA ASP A 87 -0.72 -7.56 11.61
C ASP A 87 0.17 -7.69 10.36
N GLY A 88 0.07 -6.70 9.46
CA GLY A 88 0.91 -6.56 8.29
C GLY A 88 0.28 -6.99 6.96
N VAL A 89 -0.87 -7.66 6.91
CA VAL A 89 -1.61 -7.91 5.64
C VAL A 89 -3.11 -7.75 5.85
N GLN A 90 -3.83 -7.51 4.76
CA GLN A 90 -5.27 -7.26 4.74
C GLN A 90 -6.04 -8.38 4.01
N GLU A 91 -7.33 -8.49 4.31
CA GLU A 91 -8.23 -9.42 3.62
C GLU A 91 -8.36 -9.05 2.13
N GLY A 92 -8.28 -10.06 1.25
CA GLY A 92 -8.35 -9.89 -0.20
C GLY A 92 -7.00 -9.71 -0.90
N GLU A 93 -5.89 -9.56 -0.17
CA GLU A 93 -4.55 -9.54 -0.75
C GLU A 93 -4.08 -10.95 -1.17
N GLN A 94 -3.31 -11.04 -2.25
CA GLN A 94 -2.73 -12.29 -2.72
C GLN A 94 -1.29 -12.41 -2.23
N VAL A 95 -0.94 -13.58 -1.70
CA VAL A 95 0.40 -13.86 -1.17
C VAL A 95 1.06 -14.96 -1.99
N ALA A 96 2.37 -14.84 -2.20
CA ALA A 96 3.13 -15.86 -2.90
C ALA A 96 3.26 -17.11 -2.01
N GLU A 97 2.62 -18.19 -2.43
CA GLU A 97 2.71 -19.50 -1.75
C GLU A 97 3.94 -20.30 -2.23
N ARG A 98 4.36 -20.10 -3.49
CA ARG A 98 5.46 -20.82 -4.13
C ARG A 98 6.41 -19.86 -4.83
N GLY A 99 7.69 -20.25 -4.90
CA GLY A 99 8.71 -19.44 -5.56
C GLY A 99 9.27 -18.30 -4.70
N ASN A 100 8.94 -18.27 -3.40
CA ASN A 100 9.36 -17.24 -2.46
C ASN A 100 10.88 -16.99 -2.45
N PHE A 101 11.68 -18.06 -2.56
CA PHE A 101 13.14 -17.95 -2.64
C PHE A 101 13.64 -17.28 -3.94
N LEU A 102 12.98 -17.55 -5.07
CA LEU A 102 13.33 -16.93 -6.35
C LEU A 102 12.97 -15.45 -6.35
N ILE A 103 11.78 -15.13 -5.83
CA ILE A 103 11.33 -13.73 -5.66
C ILE A 103 12.33 -12.99 -4.78
N ASP A 104 12.73 -13.57 -3.64
CA ASP A 104 13.71 -12.99 -2.73
C ASP A 104 15.08 -12.76 -3.39
N SER A 105 15.58 -13.75 -4.13
CA SER A 105 16.86 -13.65 -4.85
C SER A 105 16.84 -12.51 -5.87
N GLN A 106 15.74 -12.37 -6.62
CA GLN A 106 15.57 -11.27 -7.58
C GLN A 106 15.47 -9.91 -6.89
N MET A 107 14.75 -9.84 -5.76
CA MET A 107 14.67 -8.59 -4.99
C MET A 107 16.03 -8.18 -4.44
N GLN A 108 16.82 -9.13 -3.92
CA GLN A 108 18.16 -8.86 -3.44
C GLN A 108 19.08 -8.35 -4.55
N LEU A 109 19.07 -8.99 -5.72
CA LEU A 109 19.90 -8.59 -6.88
C LEU A 109 19.50 -7.22 -7.42
N ALA A 110 18.20 -6.91 -7.44
CA ALA A 110 17.69 -5.60 -7.84
C ALA A 110 17.93 -4.51 -6.78
N GLY A 111 18.48 -4.86 -5.60
CA GLY A 111 18.64 -3.93 -4.48
C GLY A 111 17.31 -3.51 -3.84
N ASN A 112 16.23 -4.25 -4.08
CA ASN A 112 14.93 -4.06 -3.45
C ASN A 112 14.91 -4.68 -2.05
N PRO A 113 13.89 -4.36 -1.22
CA PRO A 113 13.71 -5.02 0.07
C PRO A 113 13.59 -6.55 -0.08
N SER A 114 14.36 -7.28 0.73
CA SER A 114 14.48 -8.74 0.70
C SER A 114 14.51 -9.29 2.13
N LEU A 115 14.57 -10.60 2.27
CA LEU A 115 14.76 -11.28 3.55
C LEU A 115 16.01 -10.83 4.30
N ILE A 116 17.08 -10.43 3.59
CA ILE A 116 18.34 -10.01 4.21
C ILE A 116 18.24 -8.59 4.77
N ASP A 117 17.49 -7.71 4.09
CA ASP A 117 17.20 -6.36 4.57
C ASP A 117 15.70 -6.05 4.50
N PRO A 118 14.92 -6.63 5.43
CA PRO A 118 13.47 -6.45 5.45
C PRO A 118 13.06 -5.05 5.93
N PHE A 119 14.00 -4.26 6.48
CA PHE A 119 13.73 -2.90 6.95
C PHE A 119 13.85 -1.85 5.84
N LYS A 120 14.47 -2.20 4.72
CA LYS A 120 14.44 -1.40 3.50
C LYS A 120 13.03 -1.27 2.91
N ALA A 121 12.14 -2.22 3.22
CA ALA A 121 10.72 -2.10 2.92
C ALA A 121 10.15 -0.99 3.80
N VAL A 122 10.08 0.22 3.24
CA VAL A 122 9.21 1.26 3.78
C VAL A 122 7.81 0.73 3.50
N PRO A 123 6.99 0.38 4.52
CA PRO A 123 5.62 0.02 4.24
C PRO A 123 5.01 1.19 3.48
N GLU A 124 4.57 0.94 2.25
CA GLU A 124 3.54 1.78 1.69
C GLU A 124 2.33 1.56 2.60
N THR A 125 2.25 2.32 3.69
CA THR A 125 0.94 2.69 4.20
C THR A 125 0.28 3.32 2.98
N ARG A 126 -0.53 2.52 2.28
CA ARG A 126 -1.66 3.03 1.51
C ARG A 126 -2.17 4.18 2.33
N GLU A 127 -2.28 5.35 1.72
CA GLU A 127 -2.74 6.59 2.32
C GLU A 127 -4.17 6.44 2.83
N GLU A 128 -4.35 5.58 3.83
CA GLU A 128 -5.57 5.32 4.54
C GLU A 128 -5.79 6.55 5.42
N LEU A 129 -7.00 7.09 5.32
CA LEU A 129 -7.43 8.22 6.13
C LEU A 129 -7.21 7.84 7.59
N THR A 130 -6.28 8.53 8.27
CA THR A 130 -6.04 8.28 9.69
C THR A 130 -7.34 8.51 10.48
N PRO A 131 -7.52 7.89 11.66
CA PRO A 131 -8.70 8.12 12.49
C PRO A 131 -8.96 9.61 12.78
N VAL A 132 -7.89 10.41 12.87
CA VAL A 132 -7.96 11.87 13.03
C VAL A 132 -8.54 12.53 11.78
N MET A 133 -8.12 12.11 10.58
CA MET A 133 -8.65 12.63 9.32
C MET A 133 -10.13 12.28 9.16
N LEU A 134 -10.55 11.06 9.53
CA LEU A 134 -11.95 10.65 9.49
C LEU A 134 -12.83 11.52 10.40
N ALA A 135 -12.38 11.79 11.63
CA ALA A 135 -13.10 12.65 12.57
C ALA A 135 -13.24 14.09 12.05
N GLU A 136 -12.25 14.61 11.32
CA GLU A 136 -12.34 15.93 10.68
C GLU A 136 -13.32 15.94 9.50
N LEU A 137 -13.37 14.87 8.70
CA LEU A 137 -14.33 14.71 7.61
C LEU A 137 -15.77 14.56 8.12
N GLU A 138 -15.97 13.97 9.30
CA GLU A 138 -17.27 13.88 9.95
C GLU A 138 -17.84 15.25 10.37
N LYS A 139 -17.03 16.30 10.48
CA LYS A 139 -17.55 17.65 10.76
C LYS A 139 -18.22 18.29 9.55
N LEU A 140 -17.98 17.76 8.34
CA LEU A 140 -18.55 18.28 7.10
C LEU A 140 -20.00 17.83 6.89
N SER A 141 -20.77 18.64 6.15
CA SER A 141 -22.11 18.25 5.70
C SER A 141 -22.04 17.04 4.76
N PRO A 142 -23.11 16.22 4.64
CA PRO A 142 -23.11 15.05 3.75
C PRO A 142 -22.74 15.38 2.29
N ILE A 143 -23.19 16.53 1.79
CA ILE A 143 -22.91 17.01 0.43
C ILE A 143 -21.42 17.33 0.29
N ASP A 144 -20.82 17.97 1.28
CA ASP A 144 -19.40 18.35 1.26
C ASP A 144 -18.50 17.12 1.43
N ARG A 145 -18.92 16.12 2.22
CA ARG A 145 -18.20 14.84 2.34
C ARG A 145 -18.15 14.09 1.01
N GLU A 146 -19.25 14.11 0.25
CA GLU A 146 -19.28 13.51 -1.08
C GLU A 146 -18.30 14.21 -2.02
N LEU A 147 -18.22 15.55 -1.96
CA LEU A 147 -17.24 16.31 -2.76
C LEU A 147 -15.80 15.98 -2.38
N VAL A 148 -15.51 15.86 -1.08
CA VAL A 148 -14.18 15.42 -0.60
C VAL A 148 -13.86 14.01 -1.08
N SER A 149 -14.82 13.08 -1.04
CA SER A 149 -14.61 11.71 -1.51
C SER A 149 -14.31 11.62 -3.01
N LYS A 150 -14.87 12.53 -3.82
CA LYS A 150 -14.59 12.63 -5.26
C LYS A 150 -13.23 13.26 -5.55
N GLN A 151 -12.83 14.26 -4.76
CA GLN A 151 -11.61 15.01 -5.01
C GLN A 151 -10.36 14.36 -4.36
N VAL A 152 -10.52 13.79 -3.16
CA VAL A 152 -9.53 13.11 -2.29
C VAL A 152 -8.35 13.99 -1.85
N ARG A 153 -7.80 14.82 -2.74
CA ARG A 153 -6.63 15.69 -2.52
C ARG A 153 -6.94 17.15 -2.76
N CYS A 154 -6.19 18.02 -2.07
CA CYS A 154 -6.22 19.46 -2.28
C CYS A 154 -5.50 19.83 -3.58
N PRO A 155 -6.09 20.64 -4.48
CA PRO A 155 -5.46 21.01 -5.75
C PRO A 155 -4.24 21.91 -5.60
N VAL A 156 -4.15 22.65 -4.49
CA VAL A 156 -3.06 23.60 -4.23
C VAL A 156 -1.84 22.88 -3.66
N THR A 157 -2.04 22.01 -2.68
CA THR A 157 -0.94 21.36 -1.93
C THR A 157 -0.71 19.90 -2.29
N ASN A 158 -1.65 19.28 -3.01
CA ASN A 158 -1.68 17.84 -3.32
C ASN A 158 -1.74 16.92 -2.08
N LEU A 159 -2.03 17.48 -0.90
CA LEU A 159 -2.22 16.74 0.34
C LEU A 159 -3.65 16.18 0.42
N LEU A 160 -3.82 15.09 1.16
CA LEU A 160 -5.13 14.48 1.42
C LEU A 160 -6.03 15.46 2.17
N LEU A 161 -7.27 15.59 1.71
CA LEU A 161 -8.27 16.39 2.38
C LEU A 161 -8.58 15.77 3.75
N GLY A 162 -8.40 16.54 4.82
CA GLY A 162 -8.49 16.08 6.21
C GLY A 162 -7.14 16.04 6.94
N SER A 163 -6.01 16.05 6.22
CA SER A 163 -4.68 16.00 6.86
C SER A 163 -4.29 17.29 7.61
N MET A 164 -4.93 18.41 7.26
CA MET A 164 -4.67 19.74 7.82
C MET A 164 -5.87 20.27 8.63
N GLY A 165 -6.76 19.38 9.06
CA GLY A 165 -8.04 19.74 9.68
C GLY A 165 -9.20 19.72 8.69
N THR A 166 -10.34 20.26 9.12
CA THR A 166 -11.59 20.27 8.34
C THR A 166 -11.41 21.01 6.99
N PRO A 167 -11.55 20.33 5.85
CA PRO A 167 -11.45 20.95 4.53
C PRO A 167 -12.44 22.10 4.31
N THR A 168 -12.02 23.15 3.62
CA THR A 168 -12.86 24.31 3.31
C THR A 168 -13.38 24.24 1.87
N LYS A 169 -14.68 24.47 1.68
CA LYS A 169 -15.32 24.53 0.36
C LYS A 169 -15.18 25.92 -0.25
N ILE A 170 -14.78 25.98 -1.51
CA ILE A 170 -14.69 27.23 -2.30
C ILE A 170 -15.36 27.01 -3.66
N GLU A 171 -16.03 28.04 -4.14
CA GLU A 171 -16.60 28.08 -5.49
C GLU A 171 -15.72 28.94 -6.41
N ILE A 172 -15.26 28.37 -7.52
CA ILE A 172 -14.50 29.08 -8.56
C ILE A 172 -15.04 28.68 -9.92
N GLU A 173 -15.41 29.66 -10.74
CA GLU A 173 -15.92 29.46 -12.11
C GLU A 173 -17.12 28.50 -12.18
N GLY A 174 -17.98 28.51 -11.16
CA GLY A 174 -19.16 27.63 -11.05
C GLY A 174 -18.84 26.18 -10.63
N GLN A 175 -17.58 25.87 -10.31
CA GLN A 175 -17.15 24.57 -9.81
C GLN A 175 -16.83 24.64 -8.32
N GLN A 176 -17.42 23.72 -7.55
CA GLN A 176 -17.13 23.58 -6.12
C GLN A 176 -15.85 22.75 -5.92
N VAL A 177 -14.90 23.31 -5.18
CA VAL A 177 -13.57 22.73 -4.95
C VAL A 177 -13.27 22.75 -3.46
N MET A 178 -12.75 21.63 -2.93
CA MET A 178 -12.31 21.54 -1.53
C MET A 178 -10.83 21.86 -1.42
N ILE A 179 -10.47 22.69 -0.45
CA ILE A 179 -9.07 22.99 -0.12
C ILE A 179 -8.74 22.63 1.32
N CYS A 180 -7.46 22.41 1.61
CA CYS A 180 -7.01 21.97 2.92
C CYS A 180 -7.07 23.07 4.00
N CYS A 181 -6.99 24.35 3.65
CA CYS A 181 -7.03 25.46 4.61
C CYS A 181 -7.37 26.80 3.92
N PRO A 182 -7.91 27.81 4.64
CA PRO A 182 -8.26 29.11 4.06
C PRO A 182 -7.11 29.83 3.36
N ALA A 183 -5.86 29.62 3.81
CA ALA A 183 -4.69 30.23 3.18
C ALA A 183 -4.46 29.77 1.72
N CYS A 184 -4.99 28.61 1.33
CA CYS A 184 -4.88 28.13 -0.05
C CYS A 184 -5.89 28.79 -1.00
N GLU A 185 -6.88 29.53 -0.49
CA GLU A 185 -7.88 30.25 -1.29
C GLU A 185 -7.24 31.29 -2.20
N GLU A 186 -6.34 32.11 -1.65
CA GLU A 186 -5.67 33.17 -2.42
C GLU A 186 -4.85 32.60 -3.58
N ARG A 187 -4.21 31.45 -3.36
CA ARG A 187 -3.42 30.76 -4.40
C ARG A 187 -4.31 30.20 -5.49
N LEU A 188 -5.47 29.68 -5.12
CA LEU A 188 -6.46 29.13 -6.05
C LEU A 188 -7.04 30.24 -6.95
N LYS A 189 -7.40 31.40 -6.38
CA LYS A 189 -7.92 32.56 -7.11
C LYS A 189 -6.93 33.19 -8.09
N LYS A 190 -5.62 33.13 -7.79
CA LYS A 190 -4.57 33.67 -8.67
C LYS A 190 -4.36 32.89 -9.97
N SER A 191 -4.73 31.60 -10.02
CA SER A 191 -4.52 30.76 -11.21
C SER A 191 -5.56 29.63 -11.31
N PRO A 192 -6.85 29.95 -11.52
CA PRO A 192 -7.94 28.98 -11.43
C PRO A 192 -7.81 27.84 -12.47
N GLY A 193 -7.52 28.17 -13.73
CA GLY A 193 -7.44 27.18 -14.81
C GLY A 193 -6.41 26.05 -14.58
N ASN A 194 -5.24 26.36 -14.03
CA ASN A 194 -4.20 25.35 -13.77
C ASN A 194 -4.62 24.34 -12.69
N TYR A 195 -5.39 24.77 -11.70
CA TYR A 195 -5.83 23.91 -10.60
C TYR A 195 -7.09 23.12 -10.97
N LEU A 196 -8.01 23.71 -11.74
CA LEU A 196 -9.19 23.03 -12.27
C LEU A 196 -8.80 21.88 -13.22
N GLU A 197 -7.78 22.07 -14.05
CA GLU A 197 -7.23 21.01 -14.90
C GLU A 197 -6.66 19.83 -14.07
N LYS A 198 -6.00 20.11 -12.93
CA LYS A 198 -5.51 19.05 -12.03
C LYS A 198 -6.64 18.24 -11.40
N ILE A 199 -7.77 18.88 -11.11
CA ILE A 199 -8.96 18.20 -10.57
C ILE A 199 -9.61 17.34 -11.67
N ARG A 200 -9.70 17.86 -12.90
CA ARG A 200 -10.29 17.13 -14.04
C ARG A 200 -9.48 15.92 -14.47
N LYS A 201 -8.15 16.05 -14.48
CA LYS A 201 -7.22 15.01 -14.96
C LYS A 201 -6.80 14.01 -13.88
N GLY A 202 -7.11 14.28 -12.60
CA GLY A 202 -6.64 13.48 -11.47
C GLY A 202 -5.12 13.60 -11.26
N PRO A 203 -4.55 12.95 -10.23
CA PRO A 203 -3.10 12.84 -10.11
C PRO A 203 -2.55 12.17 -11.37
N ALA A 204 -1.37 12.61 -11.82
CA ALA A 204 -0.63 11.89 -12.85
C ALA A 204 -0.24 10.52 -12.27
N GLU A 205 -1.08 9.52 -12.50
CA GLU A 205 -0.73 8.14 -12.20
C GLU A 205 0.46 7.79 -13.10
N THR A 206 1.64 7.70 -12.49
CA THR A 206 2.85 7.14 -13.12
C THR A 206 2.62 5.71 -13.61
N ASP A 207 1.59 5.06 -13.07
CA ASP A 207 1.23 3.67 -13.30
C ASP A 207 0.02 3.45 -14.24
N SER A 208 -0.65 4.53 -14.68
CA SER A 208 -1.76 4.41 -15.64
C SER A 208 -1.26 4.13 -17.06
N PRO A 209 -2.00 3.33 -17.86
CA PRO A 209 -1.65 3.08 -19.26
C PRO A 209 -1.59 4.41 -20.04
N LEU A 210 -0.57 4.55 -20.89
CA LEU A 210 -0.37 5.74 -21.71
C LEU A 210 -1.61 5.96 -22.59
N THR A 211 -2.24 7.13 -22.46
CA THR A 211 -3.29 7.57 -23.38
C THR A 211 -2.73 7.65 -24.80
N GLU A 212 -3.56 7.40 -25.82
CA GLU A 212 -3.14 7.45 -27.22
C GLU A 212 -2.50 8.80 -27.61
N GLU A 213 -2.98 9.90 -27.02
CA GLU A 213 -2.38 11.22 -27.19
C GLU A 213 -0.95 11.30 -26.64
N ILE A 214 -0.69 10.70 -25.47
CA ILE A 214 0.63 10.69 -24.85
C ILE A 214 1.59 9.84 -25.69
N LYS A 215 1.13 8.68 -26.19
CA LYS A 215 1.92 7.83 -27.09
C LYS A 215 2.30 8.59 -28.36
N LYS A 216 1.35 9.33 -28.96
CA LYS A 216 1.59 10.13 -30.17
C LYS A 216 2.59 11.27 -29.92
N ASN A 217 2.55 11.88 -28.74
CA ASN A 217 3.49 12.94 -28.37
C ASN A 217 4.91 12.39 -28.10
N LEU A 218 5.01 11.25 -27.43
CA LEU A 218 6.31 10.59 -27.16
C LEU A 218 6.93 9.98 -28.42
N ALA A 219 6.11 9.52 -29.38
CA ALA A 219 6.59 8.98 -30.65
C ALA A 219 7.27 10.02 -31.56
N GLN A 220 7.13 11.32 -31.27
CA GLN A 220 7.80 12.40 -32.00
C GLN A 220 9.23 12.66 -31.50
N LEU A 221 9.63 12.06 -30.38
CA LEU A 221 10.97 12.19 -29.83
C LEU A 221 11.98 11.35 -30.61
N SER A 222 13.24 11.77 -30.58
CA SER A 222 14.36 10.93 -30.99
C SER A 222 14.47 9.69 -30.10
N GLU A 223 15.15 8.64 -30.54
CA GLU A 223 15.31 7.40 -29.75
C GLU A 223 15.99 7.69 -28.40
N GLU A 224 17.03 8.52 -28.38
CA GLU A 224 17.72 8.96 -27.17
C GLU A 224 16.80 9.72 -26.21
N ASP A 225 16.02 10.68 -26.74
CA ASP A 225 15.10 11.48 -25.91
C ASP A 225 13.90 10.65 -25.44
N ARG A 226 13.51 9.62 -26.19
CA ARG A 226 12.45 8.69 -25.79
C ARG A 226 12.89 7.82 -24.62
N MET A 227 14.12 7.30 -24.64
CA MET A 227 14.70 6.59 -23.51
C MET A 227 14.74 7.46 -22.25
N LEU A 228 15.16 8.73 -22.41
CA LEU A 228 15.15 9.69 -21.30
C LEU A 228 13.72 9.98 -20.81
N ALA A 229 12.73 10.02 -21.69
CA ALA A 229 11.33 10.24 -21.33
C ALA A 229 10.74 9.07 -20.54
N ASP A 230 11.08 7.85 -20.92
CA ASP A 230 10.64 6.62 -20.27
C ASP A 230 11.29 6.44 -18.88
N GLU A 231 12.54 6.89 -18.71
CA GLU A 231 13.20 6.92 -17.40
C GLU A 231 12.64 8.03 -16.50
N GLN A 232 12.55 9.25 -17.03
CA GLN A 232 12.15 10.41 -16.23
C GLN A 232 10.67 10.35 -15.85
N THR A 233 9.80 9.87 -16.76
CA THR A 233 8.31 9.75 -16.72
C THR A 233 7.51 11.01 -16.37
N VAL A 234 8.04 11.89 -15.52
CA VAL A 234 7.42 13.08 -14.93
C VAL A 234 8.29 14.31 -15.18
N CYS A 235 7.65 15.42 -15.52
CA CYS A 235 8.29 16.73 -15.66
C CYS A 235 8.74 17.26 -14.28
N PRO A 236 10.02 17.65 -14.08
CA PRO A 236 10.51 18.08 -12.76
C PRO A 236 9.92 19.41 -12.30
N VAL A 237 9.52 20.25 -13.26
CA VAL A 237 8.96 21.58 -13.00
C VAL A 237 7.46 21.52 -12.70
N ALA A 238 6.70 20.81 -13.55
CA ALA A 238 5.25 20.77 -13.47
C ALA A 238 4.71 19.63 -12.58
N GLY A 239 5.50 18.58 -12.38
CA GLY A 239 5.04 17.34 -11.71
C GLY A 239 3.98 16.58 -12.50
N LEU A 240 3.87 16.84 -13.81
CA LEU A 240 2.94 16.19 -14.72
C LEU A 240 3.67 15.15 -15.58
N ARG A 241 2.98 14.12 -16.02
CA ARG A 241 3.54 13.07 -16.90
C ARG A 241 4.05 13.68 -18.21
N LEU A 242 5.23 13.26 -18.65
CA LEU A 242 5.75 13.68 -19.95
C LEU A 242 4.81 13.22 -21.07
N GLY A 243 4.55 14.11 -22.03
CA GLY A 243 3.59 13.88 -23.11
C GLY A 243 2.16 14.33 -22.82
N SER A 244 1.80 14.70 -21.58
CA SER A 244 0.44 15.14 -21.24
C SER A 244 0.11 16.57 -21.70
N MET A 245 1.13 17.36 -22.04
CA MET A 245 1.01 18.77 -22.46
C MET A 245 1.56 18.98 -23.89
N GLY A 246 1.72 17.91 -24.66
CA GLY A 246 2.39 17.92 -25.95
C GLY A 246 3.77 17.24 -25.90
N THR A 247 4.52 17.37 -26.98
CA THR A 247 5.84 16.75 -27.16
C THR A 247 6.84 17.34 -26.15
N PRO A 248 7.46 16.51 -25.29
CA PRO A 248 8.46 16.97 -24.34
C PRO A 248 9.65 17.65 -25.02
N ILE A 249 10.23 18.65 -24.34
CA ILE A 249 11.38 19.41 -24.83
C ILE A 249 12.60 19.04 -24.00
N ARG A 250 13.68 18.63 -24.67
CA ARG A 250 14.96 18.39 -24.02
C ARG A 250 15.66 19.70 -23.70
N ILE A 251 16.19 19.80 -22.49
CA ILE A 251 17.03 20.89 -22.04
C ILE A 251 18.21 20.31 -21.28
N ASP A 252 19.41 20.74 -21.63
CA ASP A 252 20.61 20.44 -20.89
C ASP A 252 20.85 21.52 -19.82
N VAL A 253 20.86 21.12 -18.55
CA VAL A 253 21.09 22.01 -17.41
C VAL A 253 22.15 21.37 -16.50
N GLN A 254 23.24 22.09 -16.25
CA GLN A 254 24.38 21.61 -15.43
C GLN A 254 24.95 20.26 -15.93
N GLY A 255 24.99 20.04 -17.25
CA GLY A 255 25.50 18.79 -17.85
C GLY A 255 24.53 17.61 -17.76
N ARG A 256 23.27 17.84 -17.36
CA ARG A 256 22.21 16.82 -17.30
C ARG A 256 21.13 17.14 -18.33
N ALA A 257 20.83 16.16 -19.18
CA ALA A 257 19.70 16.23 -20.09
C ALA A 257 18.41 15.99 -19.30
N VAL A 258 17.46 16.92 -19.40
CA VAL A 258 16.18 16.88 -18.70
C VAL A 258 15.06 17.22 -19.65
N LEU A 259 13.97 16.45 -19.60
CA LEU A 259 12.79 16.71 -20.40
C LEU A 259 11.77 17.53 -19.63
N ILE A 260 11.26 18.59 -20.27
CA ILE A 260 10.18 19.41 -19.73
C ILE A 260 8.95 19.37 -20.62
N CYS A 261 7.79 19.66 -20.03
CA CYS A 261 6.51 19.53 -20.72
C CYS A 261 6.17 20.68 -21.68
N CYS A 262 6.74 21.88 -21.49
CA CYS A 262 6.45 23.05 -22.33
C CYS A 262 7.49 24.16 -22.15
N GLU A 263 7.54 25.10 -23.10
CA GLU A 263 8.54 26.18 -23.13
C GLU A 263 8.48 27.10 -21.88
N SER A 264 7.30 27.31 -21.31
CA SER A 264 7.13 28.08 -20.05
C SER A 264 7.81 27.44 -18.82
N CYS A 265 8.17 26.16 -18.89
CA CYS A 265 8.93 25.48 -17.86
C CYS A 265 10.45 25.67 -18.03
N ARG A 266 10.93 26.11 -19.21
CA ARG A 266 12.34 26.39 -19.49
C ARG A 266 12.87 27.49 -18.56
N ASP A 267 12.19 28.62 -18.53
CA ASP A 267 12.62 29.78 -17.73
C ASP A 267 12.64 29.48 -16.22
N ARG A 268 11.68 28.67 -15.76
CA ARG A 268 11.60 28.22 -14.36
C ARG A 268 12.72 27.23 -14.00
N LEU A 269 13.08 26.33 -14.92
CA LEU A 269 14.18 25.39 -14.70
C LEU A 269 15.53 26.11 -14.69
N LEU A 270 15.75 27.05 -15.60
CA LEU A 270 17.00 27.82 -15.70
C LEU A 270 17.19 28.79 -14.53
N SER A 271 16.11 29.37 -14.00
CA SER A 271 16.19 30.29 -12.85
C SER A 271 16.45 29.58 -11.52
N HIS A 272 16.02 28.34 -11.35
CA HIS A 272 16.22 27.57 -10.12
C HIS A 272 16.58 26.09 -10.38
N PRO A 273 17.74 25.80 -10.98
CA PRO A 273 18.11 24.44 -11.39
C PRO A 273 18.21 23.48 -10.19
N ASP A 274 18.87 23.89 -9.11
CA ASP A 274 19.11 23.04 -7.93
C ASP A 274 17.81 22.62 -7.22
N LYS A 275 16.73 23.39 -7.38
CA LYS A 275 15.42 23.10 -6.78
C LYS A 275 14.73 21.92 -7.47
N TYR A 276 14.88 21.80 -8.79
CA TYR A 276 14.16 20.81 -9.59
C TYR A 276 15.03 19.58 -9.90
N LEU A 277 16.36 19.72 -9.94
CA LEU A 277 17.30 18.63 -10.24
C LEU A 277 17.63 17.73 -9.04
N LYS A 278 17.27 18.13 -7.81
CA LYS A 278 17.41 17.29 -6.61
C LYS A 278 16.45 16.09 -6.59
N LYS A 279 15.45 16.05 -7.48
CA LYS A 279 14.38 15.05 -7.47
C LYS A 279 14.52 13.96 -8.55
N SER A 280 15.50 14.07 -9.44
CA SER A 280 15.83 13.05 -10.43
C SER A 280 17.20 12.45 -10.12
N THR A 281 17.30 11.13 -10.10
CA THR A 281 18.57 10.40 -9.94
C THR A 281 19.51 10.66 -11.12
N PRO A 282 20.84 10.60 -10.93
CA PRO A 282 21.79 10.84 -12.00
C PRO A 282 22.01 9.58 -12.86
N VAL A 283 21.94 9.72 -14.18
CA VAL A 283 22.69 8.86 -15.10
C VAL A 283 24.03 9.53 -15.33
N ASN A 284 25.11 8.89 -14.88
CA ASN A 284 26.47 9.30 -15.22
C ASN A 284 26.92 8.42 -16.38
N SER A 285 26.90 8.96 -17.59
CA SER A 285 27.44 8.32 -18.78
C SER A 285 28.96 8.35 -18.71
N ASN A 286 29.58 7.24 -18.28
CA ASN A 286 30.92 6.80 -18.66
C ASN A 286 31.29 5.49 -17.94
N HIS A 287 30.98 4.34 -18.55
CA HIS A 287 31.76 3.11 -18.33
C HIS A 287 32.01 2.43 -19.69
N PRO A 288 33.24 1.93 -19.94
CA PRO A 288 33.58 1.26 -21.19
C PRO A 288 32.85 -0.09 -21.27
N GLU A 289 32.42 -0.46 -22.47
CA GLU A 289 31.85 -1.77 -22.79
C GLU A 289 32.85 -2.89 -22.45
N GLU A 290 32.65 -3.57 -21.32
CA GLU A 290 33.15 -4.93 -21.13
C GLU A 290 32.07 -5.90 -21.62
N SER A 291 32.37 -6.53 -22.76
CA SER A 291 31.56 -7.56 -23.39
C SER A 291 31.39 -8.76 -22.44
N VAL A 292 30.24 -8.83 -21.77
CA VAL A 292 29.82 -10.07 -21.12
C VAL A 292 29.48 -11.07 -22.22
N PRO A 293 30.06 -12.28 -22.23
CA PRO A 293 29.73 -13.28 -23.24
C PRO A 293 28.25 -13.66 -23.12
N PRO A 294 27.57 -13.97 -24.24
CA PRO A 294 26.17 -14.38 -24.18
C PRO A 294 26.06 -15.62 -23.31
N LEU A 295 25.38 -15.49 -22.17
CA LEU A 295 24.83 -16.64 -21.47
C LEU A 295 23.98 -17.37 -22.50
N GLY A 296 24.38 -18.60 -22.85
CA GLY A 296 23.63 -19.44 -23.78
C GLY A 296 22.16 -19.44 -23.36
N GLU A 297 21.27 -19.32 -24.35
CA GLU A 297 19.83 -19.37 -24.15
C GLU A 297 19.49 -20.59 -23.28
N ILE A 298 19.29 -20.36 -21.99
CA ILE A 298 18.62 -21.33 -21.15
C ILE A 298 17.17 -21.19 -21.56
N GLN A 299 16.76 -22.03 -22.51
CA GLN A 299 15.34 -22.26 -22.78
C GLN A 299 14.75 -22.78 -21.47
N ILE A 300 14.11 -21.89 -20.73
CA ILE A 300 13.13 -22.27 -19.72
C ILE A 300 12.01 -22.90 -20.55
N PRO A 301 11.81 -24.22 -20.50
CA PRO A 301 10.68 -24.80 -21.22
C PRO A 301 9.42 -24.17 -20.65
N ASP A 302 8.61 -23.57 -21.52
CA ASP A 302 7.28 -23.11 -21.15
C ASP A 302 6.58 -24.24 -20.39
N PRO A 303 6.11 -24.00 -19.15
CA PRO A 303 5.33 -25.01 -18.46
C PRO A 303 4.13 -25.34 -19.35
N PRO A 304 3.81 -26.64 -19.56
CA PRO A 304 2.76 -27.04 -20.48
C PRO A 304 1.46 -26.29 -20.14
N ALA A 305 0.82 -25.74 -21.17
CA ALA A 305 -0.28 -24.79 -21.13
C ALA A 305 -1.59 -25.28 -20.47
N ASP A 306 -1.54 -26.34 -19.67
CA ASP A 306 -2.70 -27.05 -19.13
C ASP A 306 -2.80 -27.05 -17.60
N GLN A 307 -1.99 -26.27 -16.87
CA GLN A 307 -2.07 -26.22 -15.39
C GLN A 307 -2.11 -24.83 -14.75
N ILE A 308 -2.40 -23.78 -15.52
CA ILE A 308 -2.79 -22.48 -14.95
C ILE A 308 -4.31 -22.45 -14.84
N LYS A 309 -4.84 -22.98 -13.74
CA LYS A 309 -6.20 -22.65 -13.27
C LYS A 309 -6.08 -21.80 -12.02
N SER A 310 -6.18 -20.49 -12.19
CA SER A 310 -6.57 -19.58 -11.11
C SER A 310 -7.97 -20.00 -10.65
N PRO A 311 -8.24 -20.35 -9.38
CA PRO A 311 -9.61 -20.60 -8.98
C PRO A 311 -10.31 -19.28 -8.72
N SER A 312 -11.46 -19.11 -9.38
CA SER A 312 -12.51 -18.24 -8.86
C SER A 312 -13.14 -18.92 -7.66
N ILE A 313 -13.31 -18.17 -6.58
CA ILE A 313 -14.01 -18.62 -5.39
C ILE A 313 -15.52 -18.42 -5.58
N GLU A 314 -16.27 -19.52 -5.71
CA GLU A 314 -17.71 -19.57 -5.45
C GLU A 314 -18.09 -20.84 -4.67
N VAL A 315 -19.13 -20.72 -3.83
CA VAL A 315 -19.71 -21.82 -3.06
C VAL A 315 -20.48 -22.76 -4.00
N ARG A 316 -20.06 -24.02 -4.12
CA ARG A 316 -20.90 -25.23 -3.94
C ARG A 316 -20.08 -26.49 -4.22
N LYS A 317 -20.58 -27.61 -3.67
CA LYS A 317 -20.04 -28.98 -3.73
C LYS A 317 -19.07 -29.24 -4.89
N ASP A 318 -17.96 -29.88 -4.52
CA ASP A 318 -16.90 -30.49 -5.35
C ASP A 318 -15.71 -29.61 -5.86
N ARG A 319 -14.54 -30.00 -5.33
CA ARG A 319 -13.13 -29.98 -5.83
C ARG A 319 -12.43 -28.69 -6.32
N ARG A 320 -11.43 -28.25 -5.51
CA ARG A 320 -10.01 -27.77 -5.74
C ARG A 320 -9.75 -26.67 -6.82
N SER A 321 -8.88 -25.66 -6.67
CA SER A 321 -7.69 -25.43 -5.83
C SER A 321 -7.16 -23.98 -5.97
N GLY A 322 -6.81 -23.34 -4.85
CA GLY A 322 -6.08 -22.07 -4.66
C GLY A 322 -6.74 -21.24 -3.53
N SER A 323 -5.94 -20.74 -2.59
CA SER A 323 -6.45 -20.20 -1.32
C SER A 323 -6.38 -18.67 -1.27
N THR A 324 -7.52 -18.01 -1.49
CA THR A 324 -7.71 -16.62 -1.07
C THR A 324 -7.87 -16.56 0.44
N LEU A 325 -7.30 -15.52 1.05
CA LEU A 325 -7.47 -15.18 2.46
C LEU A 325 -8.97 -15.17 2.83
N ARG A 326 -9.37 -16.03 3.77
CA ARG A 326 -10.73 -16.09 4.30
C ARG A 326 -10.70 -16.11 5.82
N LYS A 327 -11.64 -15.40 6.41
CA LYS A 327 -12.09 -15.52 7.79
C LYS A 327 -12.70 -16.90 8.05
N VAL A 328 -12.07 -17.71 8.91
CA VAL A 328 -12.59 -19.02 9.32
C VAL A 328 -13.29 -18.88 10.67
N ASN A 329 -14.61 -19.08 10.70
CA ASN A 329 -15.38 -19.27 11.93
C ASN A 329 -15.54 -20.76 12.22
N ARG A 330 -15.38 -21.16 13.48
CA ARG A 330 -15.58 -22.53 13.93
C ARG A 330 -17.05 -22.75 14.30
N ASP A 331 -17.81 -23.38 13.42
CA ASP A 331 -19.11 -23.95 13.78
C ASP A 331 -18.88 -25.17 14.68
N THR A 332 -19.15 -25.01 15.98
CA THR A 332 -19.21 -26.10 16.95
C THR A 332 -20.55 -26.83 16.81
N SER A 333 -20.60 -27.85 15.94
CA SER A 333 -21.68 -28.84 15.98
C SER A 333 -21.39 -29.86 17.08
N SER A 334 -22.23 -29.81 18.11
CA SER A 334 -22.36 -30.80 19.17
C SER A 334 -22.96 -32.09 18.61
N SER A 335 -22.27 -33.21 18.81
CA SER A 335 -22.88 -34.54 18.73
C SER A 335 -22.63 -35.25 20.06
N GLY A 336 -23.69 -35.31 20.87
CA GLY A 336 -23.67 -35.92 22.19
C GLY A 336 -23.41 -37.43 22.14
N HIS A 337 -22.63 -37.90 23.12
CA HIS A 337 -22.68 -39.28 23.58
C HIS A 337 -23.48 -39.28 24.88
N SER A 338 -24.62 -39.95 24.86
CA SER A 338 -25.41 -40.27 26.03
C SER A 338 -24.88 -41.58 26.62
N GLU A 339 -24.35 -41.52 27.84
CA GLU A 339 -24.08 -42.70 28.64
C GLU A 339 -25.41 -43.23 29.20
N GLY A 340 -25.83 -44.40 28.71
CA GLY A 340 -26.96 -45.17 29.22
C GLY A 340 -26.57 -45.96 30.46
N LYS A 341 -27.32 -45.73 31.54
CA LYS A 341 -27.18 -46.32 32.87
C LYS A 341 -28.09 -47.56 33.01
N THR A 342 -27.49 -48.74 33.21
CA THR A 342 -27.98 -49.97 33.91
C THR A 342 -29.29 -50.64 33.43
N PRO A 343 -29.48 -51.96 33.69
CA PRO A 343 -29.77 -52.50 35.02
C PRO A 343 -28.61 -53.24 35.69
#